data_AF-A0A501Q752-F1
#
_entry.id   AF-A0A501Q752-F1
#
_cell.length_a   1.000
_cell.length_b   1.000
_cell.length_c   1.000
_cell.angle_alpha   90.00
_cell.angle_beta   90.00
_cell.angle_gamma   90.00
#
_symmetry.space_group_name_H-M   'P 1'
#
loop_
_entity.id
_entity.type
_entity.pdbx_description
1 polymer ?
#
loop_
_entity_poly.entity_id
_entity_poly.type
_entity_poly.pdbx_seq_one_letter_code
_entity_poly.pdbx_strand_id
1 'polypeptide(L)'
;MAKSEFQSKKPNNIREYIELANDISDYKNRLKAIDFLSKYKCYESKKELYRLMKTDKIFAVKEQAFRALQNFGEDVRLTKKKKGKSVKTINDKLLILHNSFNGDPYTLTDFKIKFKDLYPYIYDIYNYEKKSKFDSFITSSIKTFAKRKIKHNYSINISFDAPDIFISREIFDMEYKGSSDTNDELEIKNDTLTIRSNRSAKINLINIVFSESNSIHNQIIKSLIYYYIKVNRFVPIKSISINRIKQTGEDTIISLPTTKIAVEQILNEKFISIDISTVNINDLFKSDDKSKAIQYALTYLLKSKITNEQSERFEKLWKSFNSIYHYLGNGANENECHRLIRNFILTNPTLFSKSHRKAKAITIKELREKVRFYELLSNDYDTKEKIVSFIAFVFRYQNKVVCKNLLDNISYFETDLKDIFNLDKVESKFNKFDYIKDLYHNNKSSSDKDIIFKKVKDYLEDKVKNPVPNTELEITAFICLKYCYYLRNKIFHAEKQDLTFRFAKNNLIFELEWVNEILETLIVELISTNVNWTRKN
;
A
#
# COMPACT_ATOMS: atom_id res chain seq x y z
N MET A 1 9.98 39.40 43.49
CA MET A 1 11.14 38.48 43.37
C MET A 1 12.28 39.30 42.80
N ALA A 2 13.45 39.24 43.43
CA ALA A 2 14.66 39.93 42.96
C ALA A 2 14.92 39.58 41.48
N LYS A 3 15.30 40.56 40.66
CA LYS A 3 15.83 40.32 39.31
C LYS A 3 17.01 39.37 39.47
N SER A 4 16.87 38.11 39.05
CA SER A 4 18.00 37.19 39.07
C SER A 4 18.96 37.63 37.97
N GLU A 5 20.24 37.73 38.29
CA GLU A 5 21.26 38.02 37.28
C GLU A 5 21.21 36.96 36.17
N PHE A 6 21.09 37.41 34.93
CA PHE A 6 21.17 36.58 33.75
C PHE A 6 22.32 37.06 32.86
N GLN A 7 22.91 36.14 32.12
CA GLN A 7 24.01 36.43 31.21
C GLN A 7 23.49 36.52 29.78
N SER A 8 23.86 37.57 29.05
CA SER A 8 23.51 37.75 27.63
C SER A 8 24.46 36.97 26.71
N LYS A 9 24.69 35.69 27.00
CA LYS A 9 25.52 34.79 26.19
C LYS A 9 24.89 33.40 26.07
N LYS A 10 25.34 32.65 25.07
CA LYS A 10 24.98 31.24 24.87
C LYS A 10 25.89 30.35 25.71
N PRO A 11 25.38 29.47 26.59
CA PRO A 11 26.20 28.51 27.32
C PRO A 11 26.54 27.29 26.45
N ASN A 12 27.71 26.70 26.69
CA ASN A 12 28.24 25.60 25.87
C ASN A 12 27.38 24.32 25.95
N ASN A 13 26.74 24.06 27.08
CA ASN A 13 25.90 22.88 27.34
C ASN A 13 24.40 23.13 27.10
N ILE A 14 24.02 24.19 26.38
CA ILE A 14 22.59 24.52 26.18
C ILE A 14 21.78 23.39 25.54
N ARG A 15 22.41 22.57 24.69
CA ARG A 15 21.75 21.47 23.98
C ARG A 15 21.14 20.43 24.94
N GLU A 16 21.83 20.08 26.02
CA GLU A 16 21.34 19.15 27.05
C GLU A 16 20.02 19.65 27.66
N TYR A 17 19.93 20.95 27.94
CA TYR A 17 18.74 21.54 28.55
C TYR A 17 17.59 21.77 27.55
N ILE A 18 17.88 21.90 26.26
CA ILE A 18 16.86 21.87 25.21
C ILE A 18 16.25 20.45 25.13
N GLU A 19 17.07 19.41 25.22
CA GLU A 19 16.58 18.03 25.25
C GLU A 19 15.70 17.78 26.49
N LEU A 20 16.14 18.24 27.67
CA LEU A 20 15.32 18.19 28.89
C LEU A 20 14.01 19.00 28.78
N ALA A 21 14.03 20.15 28.10
CA ALA A 21 12.82 20.95 27.84
C ALA A 21 11.83 20.23 26.90
N ASN A 22 12.32 19.35 26.04
CA ASN A 22 11.51 18.59 25.08
C ASN A 22 11.01 17.25 25.64
N ASP A 23 11.43 16.86 26.84
CA ASP A 23 10.93 15.64 27.49
C ASP A 23 9.46 15.82 27.92
N ILE A 24 8.55 15.30 27.09
CA ILE A 24 7.11 15.31 27.33
C ILE A 24 6.66 14.32 28.42
N SER A 25 7.57 13.49 28.93
CA SER A 25 7.28 12.41 29.86
C SER A 25 7.64 12.73 31.32
N ASP A 26 8.40 13.80 31.56
CA ASP A 26 8.80 14.24 32.90
C ASP A 26 8.88 15.76 33.05
N TYR A 27 7.95 16.33 33.80
CA TYR A 27 7.90 17.76 34.09
C TYR A 27 9.12 18.23 34.88
N LYS A 28 9.75 17.39 35.69
CA LYS A 28 10.93 17.77 36.47
C LYS A 28 12.10 18.10 35.56
N ASN A 29 12.25 17.36 34.46
CA ASN A 29 13.25 17.67 33.43
C ASN A 29 12.97 19.03 32.80
N ARG A 30 11.71 19.34 32.49
CA ARG A 30 11.32 20.65 31.95
C ARG A 30 11.50 21.79 32.95
N LEU A 31 11.23 21.58 34.24
CA LEU A 31 11.51 22.56 35.29
C LEU A 31 13.02 22.79 35.47
N LYS A 32 13.82 21.72 35.48
CA LYS A 32 15.29 21.80 35.49
C LYS A 32 15.82 22.56 34.28
N ALA A 33 15.24 22.32 33.11
CA ALA A 33 15.54 23.09 31.91
C ALA A 33 15.20 24.57 32.06
N ILE A 34 14.02 24.91 32.59
CA ILE A 34 13.65 26.32 32.82
C ILE A 34 14.61 27.01 33.79
N ASP A 35 14.98 26.38 34.90
CA ASP A 35 15.93 26.94 35.87
C ASP A 35 17.27 27.28 35.20
N PHE A 36 17.79 26.37 34.39
CA PHE A 36 19.03 26.60 33.65
C PHE A 36 18.87 27.69 32.58
N LEU A 37 17.86 27.57 31.71
CA LEU A 37 17.63 28.48 30.58
C LEU A 37 17.34 29.91 31.06
N SER A 38 16.72 30.09 32.24
CA SER A 38 16.46 31.41 32.83
C SER A 38 17.71 32.19 33.21
N LYS A 39 18.88 31.55 33.29
CA LYS A 39 20.16 32.18 33.62
C LYS A 39 20.86 32.77 32.39
N TYR A 40 20.42 32.42 31.18
CA TYR A 40 21.10 32.78 29.92
C TYR A 40 20.13 33.39 28.91
N LYS A 41 20.17 34.70 28.73
CA LYS A 41 19.34 35.43 27.76
C LYS A 41 19.97 35.33 26.36
N CYS A 42 19.71 34.20 25.69
CA CYS A 42 20.06 33.97 24.29
C CYS A 42 18.82 33.55 23.48
N TYR A 43 18.95 33.47 22.15
CA TYR A 43 17.84 33.13 21.26
C TYR A 43 17.21 31.77 21.61
N GLU A 44 18.03 30.75 21.84
CA GLU A 44 17.59 29.39 22.13
C GLU A 44 16.84 29.29 23.46
N SER A 45 17.35 29.92 24.52
CA SER A 45 16.65 29.98 25.82
C SER A 45 15.29 30.63 25.67
N LYS A 46 15.22 31.78 24.99
CA LYS A 46 13.94 32.48 24.78
C LYS A 46 12.96 31.62 24.01
N LYS A 47 13.41 31.02 22.90
CA LYS A 47 12.58 30.16 22.04
C LYS A 47 11.93 29.03 22.84
N GLU A 48 12.71 28.30 23.63
CA GLU A 48 12.20 27.18 24.42
C GLU A 48 11.28 27.63 25.56
N LEU A 49 11.62 28.71 26.26
CA LEU A 49 10.76 29.26 27.31
C LEU A 49 9.40 29.72 26.74
N TYR A 50 9.38 30.36 25.56
CA TYR A 50 8.12 30.73 24.87
C TYR A 50 7.30 29.49 24.51
N ARG A 51 7.94 28.43 24.01
CA ARG A 51 7.28 27.16 23.68
C ARG A 51 6.64 26.54 24.92
N LEU A 52 7.39 26.40 26.01
CA LEU A 52 6.89 25.84 27.27
C LEU A 52 5.74 26.66 27.86
N MET A 53 5.89 27.99 27.91
CA MET A 53 4.83 28.89 28.39
C MET A 53 3.51 28.71 27.62
N LYS A 54 3.57 28.57 26.29
CA LYS A 54 2.38 28.45 25.45
C LYS A 54 1.79 27.05 25.45
N THR A 55 2.63 26.04 25.24
CA THR A 55 2.20 24.69 24.83
C THR A 55 2.18 23.68 25.97
N ASP A 56 2.95 23.90 27.05
CA ASP A 56 2.95 22.98 28.18
C ASP A 56 1.56 22.91 28.79
N LYS A 57 1.35 21.85 29.51
CA LYS A 57 0.05 21.35 29.90
C LYS A 57 -0.04 21.26 31.41
N ILE A 58 1.11 21.17 32.08
CA ILE A 58 1.25 21.38 33.51
C ILE A 58 1.42 22.87 33.74
N PHE A 59 0.44 23.46 34.43
CA PHE A 59 0.39 24.91 34.64
C PHE A 59 1.64 25.47 35.32
N ALA A 60 2.25 24.75 36.26
CA ALA A 60 3.46 25.21 36.94
C ALA A 60 4.67 25.33 36.02
N VAL A 61 4.79 24.48 34.99
CA VAL A 61 5.84 24.61 33.97
C VAL A 61 5.61 25.89 33.16
N LYS A 62 4.35 26.15 32.77
CA LYS A 62 3.97 27.39 32.05
C LYS A 62 4.28 28.63 32.88
N GLU A 63 3.95 28.59 34.16
CA GLU A 63 4.17 29.69 35.10
C GLU A 63 5.66 29.97 35.31
N GLN A 64 6.50 28.95 35.48
CA GLN A 64 7.93 29.16 35.64
C GLN A 64 8.58 29.70 34.35
N ALA A 65 8.19 29.17 33.19
CA ALA A 65 8.67 29.69 31.90
C ALA A 65 8.23 31.15 31.67
N PHE A 66 7.00 31.49 32.05
CA PHE A 66 6.49 32.86 32.02
C PHE A 66 7.31 33.80 32.91
N ARG A 67 7.58 33.41 34.16
CA ARG A 67 8.40 34.22 35.08
C ARG A 67 9.83 34.41 34.57
N ALA A 68 10.42 33.38 33.95
CA ALA A 68 11.74 33.48 33.32
C ALA A 68 11.75 34.49 32.16
N LEU A 69 10.74 34.47 31.29
CA LEU A 69 10.60 35.44 30.19
C LEU A 69 10.36 36.87 30.69
N GLN A 70 9.55 37.04 31.74
CA GLN A 70 9.37 38.35 32.38
C GLN A 70 10.69 38.89 32.94
N ASN A 71 11.53 38.03 33.54
CA ASN A 71 12.85 38.43 34.04
C ASN A 71 13.78 38.88 32.89
N PHE A 72 13.62 38.32 31.69
CA PHE A 72 14.32 38.79 30.49
C PHE A 72 13.77 40.11 29.92
N GLY A 73 12.67 40.64 30.45
CA GLY A 73 12.01 41.85 29.93
C GLY A 73 11.17 41.61 28.67
N GLU A 74 10.74 40.37 28.44
CA GLU A 74 9.87 40.02 27.31
C GLU A 74 8.41 40.36 27.64
N ASP A 75 7.66 40.89 26.66
CA ASP A 75 6.21 41.15 26.81
C ASP A 75 5.42 39.86 26.62
N VAL A 76 5.08 39.22 27.75
CA VAL A 76 4.42 37.92 27.79
C VAL A 76 3.16 37.94 28.64
N ARG A 77 2.19 37.08 28.28
CA ARG A 77 0.93 36.90 29.02
C ARG A 77 0.69 35.42 29.30
N LEU A 78 0.35 35.09 30.54
CA LEU A 78 0.04 33.72 30.97
C LEU A 78 -1.48 33.46 30.93
N THR A 79 -1.90 32.38 30.27
CA THR A 79 -3.30 31.95 30.26
C THR A 79 -3.77 31.52 31.65
N LYS A 80 -5.06 31.65 31.99
CA LYS A 80 -5.58 31.17 33.29
C LYS A 80 -5.49 29.64 33.42
N LYS A 81 -5.21 29.15 34.64
CA LYS A 81 -5.26 27.72 34.97
C LYS A 81 -6.68 27.19 34.76
N LYS A 82 -6.83 26.10 33.98
CA LYS A 82 -8.13 25.45 33.75
C LYS A 82 -8.63 24.80 35.05
N LYS A 83 -9.93 24.94 35.34
CA LYS A 83 -10.61 24.24 36.45
C LYS A 83 -11.21 22.92 35.94
N GLY A 84 -11.14 21.85 36.73
CA GLY A 84 -11.72 20.53 36.41
C GLY A 84 -10.70 19.43 36.09
N LYS A 85 -11.17 18.30 35.56
CA LYS A 85 -10.30 17.15 35.20
C LYS A 85 -9.35 17.52 34.05
N SER A 86 -8.06 17.29 34.24
CA SER A 86 -7.02 17.61 33.26
C SER A 86 -7.09 16.76 31.99
N VAL A 87 -7.59 15.52 32.09
CA VAL A 87 -7.89 14.67 30.93
C VAL A 87 -9.26 14.02 31.14
N LYS A 88 -10.23 14.33 30.26
CA LYS A 88 -11.62 13.85 30.38
C LYS A 88 -11.75 12.31 30.27
N THR A 89 -10.83 11.65 29.56
CA THR A 89 -10.89 10.22 29.20
C THR A 89 -9.75 9.39 29.82
N ILE A 90 -9.26 9.78 31.00
CA ILE A 90 -8.15 9.06 31.65
C ILE A 90 -8.46 7.58 31.91
N ASN A 91 -9.66 7.27 32.38
CA ASN A 91 -10.05 5.89 32.72
C ASN A 91 -10.07 5.00 31.48
N ASP A 92 -10.53 5.51 30.33
CA ASP A 92 -10.54 4.76 29.06
C ASP A 92 -9.11 4.42 28.62
N LYS A 93 -8.17 5.37 28.77
CA LYS A 93 -6.76 5.16 28.42
C LYS A 93 -6.08 4.16 29.35
N LEU A 94 -6.36 4.23 30.65
CA LEU A 94 -5.87 3.25 31.62
C LEU A 94 -6.48 1.86 31.38
N LEU A 95 -7.73 1.78 30.91
CA LEU A 95 -8.37 0.52 30.52
C LEU A 95 -7.75 -0.07 29.24
N ILE A 96 -7.49 0.75 28.21
CA ILE A 96 -6.78 0.31 27.00
C ILE A 96 -5.39 -0.23 27.36
N LEU A 97 -4.66 0.50 28.21
CA LEU A 97 -3.36 0.08 28.72
C LEU A 97 -3.46 -1.23 29.51
N HIS A 98 -4.42 -1.34 30.43
CA HIS A 98 -4.68 -2.58 31.18
C HIS A 98 -4.93 -3.77 30.25
N ASN A 99 -5.79 -3.59 29.24
CA ASN A 99 -6.13 -4.63 28.27
C ASN A 99 -4.94 -5.01 27.36
N SER A 100 -3.98 -4.09 27.16
CA SER A 100 -2.79 -4.33 26.33
C SER A 100 -1.81 -5.35 26.93
N PHE A 101 -1.95 -5.71 28.21
CA PHE A 101 -1.21 -6.80 28.84
C PHE A 101 -1.80 -8.18 28.50
N ASN A 102 -2.84 -8.23 27.68
CA ASN A 102 -3.44 -9.45 27.15
C ASN A 102 -3.95 -10.49 28.16
N GLY A 103 -3.90 -10.21 29.46
CA GLY A 103 -4.24 -11.16 30.52
C GLY A 103 -3.00 -11.69 31.25
N ASP A 104 -1.80 -11.32 30.79
CA ASP A 104 -0.54 -11.67 31.44
C ASP A 104 -0.43 -10.99 32.81
N PRO A 105 0.19 -11.64 33.80
CA PRO A 105 0.48 -11.00 35.08
C PRO A 105 1.47 -9.85 34.87
N TYR A 106 1.22 -8.71 35.52
CA TYR A 106 2.10 -7.56 35.47
C TYR A 106 2.16 -6.86 36.84
N THR A 107 3.31 -6.26 37.13
CA THR A 107 3.52 -5.46 38.35
C THR A 107 3.06 -4.01 38.14
N LEU A 108 2.88 -3.26 39.24
CA LEU A 108 2.63 -1.82 39.16
C LEU A 108 3.75 -1.09 38.39
N THR A 109 4.99 -1.58 38.48
CA THR A 109 6.15 -1.04 37.77
C THR A 109 5.98 -1.23 36.26
N ASP A 110 5.63 -2.44 35.80
CA ASP A 110 5.40 -2.74 34.38
C ASP A 110 4.29 -1.86 33.80
N PHE A 111 3.22 -1.67 34.57
CA PHE A 111 2.11 -0.81 34.20
C PHE A 111 2.55 0.65 34.03
N LYS A 112 3.37 1.18 34.94
CA LYS A 112 3.89 2.55 34.84
C LYS A 112 4.82 2.73 33.65
N ILE A 113 5.71 1.77 33.38
CA ILE A 113 6.61 1.79 32.23
C ILE A 113 5.79 1.91 30.95
N LYS A 114 4.81 1.02 30.78
CA LYS A 114 3.96 1.00 29.59
C LYS A 114 3.01 2.20 29.52
N PHE A 115 2.58 2.75 30.66
CA PHE A 115 1.81 4.00 30.71
C PHE A 115 2.64 5.19 30.21
N LYS A 116 3.90 5.27 30.66
CA LYS A 116 4.85 6.30 30.23
C LYS A 116 5.16 6.17 28.74
N ASP A 117 5.26 4.95 28.21
CA ASP A 117 5.53 4.69 26.80
C ASP A 117 4.34 5.05 25.88
N LEU A 118 3.13 4.53 26.17
CA LEU A 118 1.96 4.75 25.32
C LEU A 118 1.34 6.15 25.45
N TYR A 119 1.41 6.74 26.64
CA TYR A 119 0.77 8.02 26.94
C TYR A 119 1.68 8.96 27.78
N PRO A 120 2.90 9.29 27.32
CA PRO A 120 3.93 9.97 28.11
C PRO A 120 3.44 11.29 28.71
N TYR A 121 2.75 12.09 27.91
CA TYR A 121 2.20 13.37 28.33
C TYR A 121 1.11 13.24 29.42
N ILE A 122 0.33 12.16 29.40
CA ILE A 122 -0.74 11.94 30.38
C ILE A 122 -0.14 11.39 31.67
N TYR A 123 0.82 10.47 31.54
CA TYR A 123 1.63 10.00 32.65
C TYR A 123 2.19 11.19 33.44
N ASP A 124 2.81 12.14 32.73
CA ASP A 124 3.44 13.31 33.32
C ASP A 124 2.44 14.22 34.07
N ILE A 125 1.27 14.51 33.48
CA ILE A 125 0.20 15.28 34.16
C ILE A 125 -0.17 14.63 35.47
N TYR A 126 -0.50 13.33 35.45
CA TYR A 126 -1.03 12.67 36.63
C TYR A 126 0.07 12.43 37.67
N ASN A 127 1.32 12.23 37.25
CA ASN A 127 2.47 12.20 38.15
C ASN A 127 2.63 13.54 38.89
N TYR A 128 2.52 14.67 38.19
CA TYR A 128 2.55 16.01 38.78
C TYR A 128 1.36 16.29 39.72
N GLU A 129 0.14 15.97 39.29
CA GLU A 129 -1.07 16.29 40.04
C GLU A 129 -1.27 15.40 41.27
N LYS A 130 -0.93 14.12 41.16
CA LYS A 130 -1.13 13.14 42.24
C LYS A 130 0.07 13.04 43.17
N LYS A 131 1.28 13.39 42.71
CA LYS A 131 2.51 13.36 43.53
C LYS A 131 2.65 12.00 44.25
N SER A 132 2.78 11.99 45.57
CA SER A 132 2.85 10.78 46.39
C SER A 132 1.64 9.85 46.28
N LYS A 133 0.49 10.33 45.76
CA LYS A 133 -0.73 9.52 45.55
C LYS A 133 -0.82 8.92 44.14
N PHE A 134 0.21 9.06 43.30
CA PHE A 134 0.18 8.57 41.92
C PHE A 134 0.00 7.03 41.85
N ASP A 135 0.76 6.31 42.68
CA ASP A 135 0.70 4.85 42.76
C ASP A 135 -0.67 4.36 43.26
N SER A 136 -1.21 5.00 44.28
CA SER A 136 -2.55 4.71 44.80
C SER A 136 -3.62 5.00 43.74
N PHE A 137 -3.45 6.06 42.93
CA PHE A 137 -4.36 6.39 41.83
C PHE A 137 -4.35 5.31 40.74
N ILE A 138 -3.17 4.85 40.31
CA ILE A 138 -3.07 3.77 39.31
C ILE A 138 -3.70 2.49 39.87
N THR A 139 -3.32 2.10 41.09
CA THR A 139 -3.79 0.85 41.71
C THR A 139 -5.30 0.84 41.92
N SER A 140 -5.87 1.95 42.40
CA SER A 140 -7.33 2.07 42.55
C SER A 140 -8.05 2.04 41.21
N SER A 141 -7.49 2.67 40.16
CA SER A 141 -8.04 2.59 38.81
C SER A 141 -8.05 1.16 38.28
N ILE A 142 -6.92 0.43 38.40
CA ILE A 142 -6.81 -0.97 37.99
C ILE A 142 -7.87 -1.86 38.68
N LYS A 143 -8.10 -1.68 39.98
CA LYS A 143 -9.10 -2.44 40.74
C LYS A 143 -10.54 -2.25 40.22
N THR A 144 -10.82 -1.14 39.55
CA THR A 144 -12.14 -0.89 38.95
C THR A 144 -12.33 -1.52 37.57
N PHE A 145 -11.26 -2.03 36.94
CA PHE A 145 -11.34 -2.65 35.63
C PHE A 145 -11.80 -4.10 35.74
N ALA A 146 -12.65 -4.52 34.80
CA ALA A 146 -13.19 -5.88 34.77
C ALA A 146 -12.07 -6.91 34.56
N LYS A 147 -11.95 -7.89 35.47
CA LYS A 147 -10.89 -8.93 35.46
C LYS A 147 -11.00 -9.95 34.32
N ARG A 148 -12.14 -10.02 33.62
CA ARG A 148 -12.37 -10.92 32.48
C ARG A 148 -12.54 -10.09 31.21
N LYS A 149 -11.79 -10.41 30.16
CA LYS A 149 -12.02 -9.87 28.81
C LYS A 149 -13.47 -10.22 28.42
N ILE A 150 -14.32 -9.21 28.32
CA ILE A 150 -15.67 -9.39 27.77
C ILE A 150 -15.49 -9.63 26.27
N LYS A 151 -15.81 -10.85 25.83
CA LYS A 151 -15.89 -11.16 24.42
C LYS A 151 -17.25 -10.74 23.88
N HIS A 152 -17.25 -10.07 22.74
CA HIS A 152 -18.43 -9.68 21.99
C HIS A 152 -18.52 -10.54 20.73
N ASN A 153 -19.58 -11.34 20.61
CA ASN A 153 -19.87 -12.13 19.43
C ASN A 153 -20.71 -11.31 18.46
N TYR A 154 -20.35 -11.33 17.18
CA TYR A 154 -21.12 -10.69 16.12
C TYR A 154 -21.48 -11.72 15.05
N SER A 155 -22.70 -11.64 14.56
CA SER A 155 -23.19 -12.34 13.37
C SER A 155 -23.63 -11.32 12.35
N ILE A 156 -23.01 -11.32 11.18
CA ILE A 156 -23.32 -10.43 10.07
C ILE A 156 -23.96 -11.29 8.99
N ASN A 157 -25.21 -11.02 8.66
CA ASN A 157 -25.98 -11.74 7.64
C ASN A 157 -26.25 -10.80 6.47
N ILE A 158 -25.78 -11.15 5.28
CA ILE A 158 -26.03 -10.43 4.03
C ILE A 158 -26.93 -11.32 3.18
N SER A 159 -28.03 -10.75 2.71
CA SER A 159 -28.95 -11.40 1.78
C SER A 159 -28.91 -10.70 0.44
N PHE A 160 -28.92 -11.46 -0.64
CA PHE A 160 -28.90 -10.97 -2.00
C PHE A 160 -30.28 -11.14 -2.65
N ASP A 161 -30.63 -10.26 -3.59
CA ASP A 161 -31.83 -10.39 -4.40
C ASP A 161 -31.56 -11.33 -5.58
N ALA A 162 -31.45 -12.62 -5.28
CA ALA A 162 -31.08 -13.64 -6.25
C ALA A 162 -31.65 -15.03 -5.89
N PRO A 163 -32.99 -15.19 -5.87
CA PRO A 163 -33.64 -16.45 -5.47
C PRO A 163 -33.34 -17.62 -6.42
N ASP A 164 -32.81 -17.33 -7.61
CA ASP A 164 -32.41 -18.31 -8.61
C ASP A 164 -31.00 -18.90 -8.38
N ILE A 165 -30.24 -18.38 -7.40
CA ILE A 165 -28.89 -18.86 -7.10
C ILE A 165 -28.93 -20.08 -6.17
N PHE A 166 -28.31 -21.15 -6.63
CA PHE A 166 -28.06 -22.35 -5.83
C PHE A 166 -26.56 -22.49 -5.59
N ILE A 167 -26.14 -22.29 -4.34
CA ILE A 167 -24.77 -22.52 -3.88
C ILE A 167 -24.85 -23.49 -2.70
N SER A 168 -24.23 -24.66 -2.86
CA SER A 168 -24.04 -25.60 -1.76
C SER A 168 -23.37 -24.91 -0.58
N ARG A 169 -23.72 -25.32 0.65
CA ARG A 169 -23.16 -24.72 1.86
C ARG A 169 -21.64 -24.83 1.86
N GLU A 170 -20.96 -23.70 1.86
CA GLU A 170 -19.50 -23.57 1.96
C GLU A 170 -19.14 -22.83 3.25
N ILE A 171 -18.09 -23.29 3.95
CA ILE A 171 -17.62 -22.69 5.20
C ILE A 171 -16.12 -22.42 5.06
N PHE A 172 -15.70 -21.22 5.47
CA PHE A 172 -14.31 -20.79 5.44
C PHE A 172 -13.89 -20.20 6.77
N ASP A 173 -12.68 -20.55 7.20
CA ASP A 173 -11.98 -19.81 8.26
C ASP A 173 -11.35 -18.54 7.67
N MET A 174 -11.54 -17.42 8.36
CA MET A 174 -11.02 -16.11 7.97
C MET A 174 -10.07 -15.56 9.02
N GLU A 175 -8.79 -15.51 8.69
CA GLU A 175 -7.78 -14.90 9.54
C GLU A 175 -7.92 -13.36 9.54
N TYR A 176 -7.53 -12.74 10.65
CA TYR A 176 -7.42 -11.29 10.75
C TYR A 176 -6.26 -10.86 11.66
N LYS A 177 -5.68 -9.70 11.35
CA LYS A 177 -4.61 -9.12 12.16
C LYS A 177 -5.11 -8.77 13.56
N GLY A 178 -4.39 -9.24 14.58
CA GLY A 178 -4.71 -9.00 15.99
C GLY A 178 -5.47 -10.15 16.67
N SER A 179 -5.71 -11.26 15.98
CA SER A 179 -6.06 -12.52 16.61
C SER A 179 -4.82 -13.38 16.84
N SER A 180 -4.62 -13.88 18.06
CA SER A 180 -3.62 -14.91 18.34
C SER A 180 -4.18 -16.33 18.21
N ASP A 181 -5.49 -16.51 18.47
CA ASP A 181 -6.05 -17.85 18.75
C ASP A 181 -7.45 -18.11 18.15
N THR A 182 -8.04 -17.17 17.40
CA THR A 182 -9.41 -17.33 16.86
C THR A 182 -9.56 -16.77 15.45
N ASN A 183 -10.11 -17.55 14.53
CA ASN A 183 -10.52 -17.05 13.21
C ASN A 183 -11.97 -16.58 13.24
N ASP A 184 -12.32 -15.68 12.32
CA ASP A 184 -13.72 -15.46 11.98
C ASP A 184 -14.17 -16.60 11.07
N GLU A 185 -15.47 -16.85 10.99
CA GLU A 185 -16.04 -17.88 10.13
C GLU A 185 -16.96 -17.22 9.09
N LEU A 186 -16.82 -17.63 7.84
CA LEU A 186 -17.70 -17.28 6.75
C LEU A 186 -18.49 -18.50 6.30
N GLU A 187 -19.80 -18.37 6.24
CA GLU A 187 -20.71 -19.35 5.64
C GLU A 187 -21.38 -18.73 4.42
N ILE A 188 -21.34 -19.43 3.28
CA ILE A 188 -22.03 -19.05 2.04
C ILE A 188 -23.01 -20.16 1.69
N LYS A 189 -24.27 -19.81 1.42
CA LYS A 189 -25.31 -20.74 0.98
C LYS A 189 -26.36 -19.99 0.18
N ASN A 190 -26.65 -20.47 -1.02
CA ASN A 190 -27.61 -19.85 -1.94
C ASN A 190 -27.36 -18.33 -2.10
N ASP A 191 -28.35 -17.51 -1.77
CA ASP A 191 -28.39 -16.05 -1.80
C ASP A 191 -28.00 -15.40 -0.47
N THR A 192 -27.30 -16.14 0.41
CA THR A 192 -26.93 -15.65 1.74
C THR A 192 -25.46 -15.83 2.07
N LEU A 193 -24.95 -14.88 2.85
CA LEU A 193 -23.61 -14.85 3.39
C LEU A 193 -23.67 -14.50 4.87
N THR A 194 -23.10 -15.35 5.71
CA THR A 194 -23.05 -15.17 7.17
C THR A 194 -21.60 -15.14 7.66
N ILE A 195 -21.21 -14.05 8.31
CA ILE A 195 -19.90 -13.93 8.99
C ILE A 195 -20.12 -14.00 10.50
N ARG A 196 -19.45 -14.92 11.17
CA ARG A 196 -19.43 -15.06 12.62
C ARG A 196 -18.06 -14.65 13.15
N SER A 197 -18.03 -13.71 14.09
CA SER A 197 -16.79 -13.11 14.57
C SER A 197 -16.81 -12.81 16.06
N ASN A 198 -15.62 -12.76 16.67
CA ASN A 198 -15.44 -12.48 18.09
C ASN A 198 -14.46 -11.33 18.31
N ARG A 199 -14.81 -10.34 19.14
CA ARG A 199 -13.91 -9.21 19.47
C ARG A 199 -13.87 -8.94 20.96
N SER A 200 -12.70 -8.55 21.47
CA SER A 200 -12.50 -8.11 22.85
C SER A 200 -13.04 -6.70 23.12
N ALA A 201 -13.13 -5.87 22.07
CA ALA A 201 -13.70 -4.54 22.15
C ALA A 201 -15.13 -4.52 21.61
N LYS A 202 -16.00 -3.75 22.28
CA LYS A 202 -17.32 -3.41 21.75
C LYS A 202 -17.17 -2.52 20.52
N ILE A 203 -17.83 -2.88 19.43
CA ILE A 203 -17.86 -2.15 18.18
C ILE A 203 -19.25 -1.54 18.01
N ASN A 204 -19.32 -0.32 17.47
CA ASN A 204 -20.58 0.26 17.03
C ASN A 204 -21.05 -0.50 15.78
N LEU A 205 -22.27 -1.05 15.79
CA LEU A 205 -22.76 -1.93 14.72
C LEU A 205 -22.77 -1.26 13.34
N ILE A 206 -23.05 0.04 13.27
CA ILE A 206 -23.03 0.75 11.96
C ILE A 206 -21.61 0.82 11.40
N ASN A 207 -20.61 0.96 12.27
CA ASN A 207 -19.20 1.03 11.88
C ASN A 207 -18.64 -0.34 11.43
N ILE A 208 -19.39 -1.44 11.57
CA ILE A 208 -19.01 -2.72 10.97
C ILE A 208 -19.16 -2.65 9.45
N VAL A 209 -20.17 -1.94 8.94
CA VAL A 209 -20.41 -1.82 7.50
C VAL A 209 -19.62 -0.65 6.88
N PHE A 210 -19.50 0.47 7.59
CA PHE A 210 -19.02 1.73 6.97
C PHE A 210 -17.62 2.20 7.42
N SER A 211 -16.90 1.44 8.25
CA SER A 211 -15.57 1.84 8.73
C SER A 211 -14.47 0.93 8.21
N GLU A 212 -13.62 1.46 7.32
CA GLU A 212 -12.50 0.73 6.71
C GLU A 212 -11.43 0.27 7.71
N SER A 213 -11.33 0.92 8.87
CA SER A 213 -10.37 0.53 9.93
C SER A 213 -10.85 -0.67 10.75
N ASN A 214 -12.08 -1.14 10.53
CA ASN A 214 -12.65 -2.27 11.26
C ASN A 214 -12.26 -3.60 10.61
N SER A 215 -11.75 -4.55 11.40
CA SER A 215 -11.39 -5.87 10.87
C SER A 215 -12.58 -6.66 10.35
N ILE A 216 -13.77 -6.54 10.95
CA ILE A 216 -14.99 -7.19 10.46
C ILE A 216 -15.42 -6.59 9.11
N HIS A 217 -15.25 -5.26 8.93
CA HIS A 217 -15.50 -4.63 7.63
C HIS A 217 -14.64 -5.26 6.54
N ASN A 218 -13.35 -5.48 6.82
CA ASN A 218 -12.47 -6.16 5.87
C ASN A 218 -12.93 -7.59 5.56
N GLN A 219 -13.48 -8.33 6.54
CA GLN A 219 -14.07 -9.65 6.28
C GLN A 219 -15.30 -9.56 5.37
N ILE A 220 -16.16 -8.56 5.54
CA ILE A 220 -17.28 -8.31 4.63
C ILE A 220 -16.76 -8.12 3.20
N ILE A 221 -15.74 -7.27 3.01
CA ILE A 221 -15.16 -7.03 1.67
C ILE A 221 -14.62 -8.31 1.04
N LYS A 222 -13.82 -9.10 1.77
CA LYS A 222 -13.30 -10.39 1.28
C LYS A 222 -14.43 -11.35 0.89
N SER A 223 -15.45 -11.43 1.73
CA SER A 223 -16.59 -12.33 1.52
C SER A 223 -17.41 -11.92 0.29
N LEU A 224 -17.63 -10.61 0.09
CA LEU A 224 -18.29 -10.08 -1.10
C LEU A 224 -17.48 -10.35 -2.39
N ILE A 225 -16.15 -10.14 -2.36
CA ILE A 225 -15.27 -10.45 -3.50
C ILE A 225 -15.42 -11.92 -3.89
N TYR A 226 -15.32 -12.84 -2.90
CA TYR A 226 -15.49 -14.27 -3.16
C TYR A 226 -16.86 -14.59 -3.75
N TYR A 227 -17.92 -14.06 -3.14
CA TYR A 227 -19.30 -14.33 -3.56
C TYR A 227 -19.56 -13.86 -5.00
N TYR A 228 -19.12 -12.65 -5.38
CA TYR A 228 -19.30 -12.16 -6.76
C TYR A 228 -18.50 -12.94 -7.80
N ILE A 229 -17.33 -13.47 -7.45
CA ILE A 229 -16.58 -14.36 -8.33
C ILE A 229 -17.28 -15.72 -8.44
N LYS A 230 -17.81 -16.25 -7.33
CA LYS A 230 -18.54 -17.52 -7.30
C LYS A 230 -19.80 -17.48 -8.18
N VAL A 231 -20.59 -16.42 -8.02
CA VAL A 231 -21.85 -16.21 -8.73
C VAL A 231 -21.61 -15.75 -10.17
N ASN A 232 -20.48 -15.10 -10.42
CA ASN A 232 -20.02 -14.69 -11.75
C ASN A 232 -20.97 -13.72 -12.49
N ARG A 233 -21.80 -13.00 -11.73
CA ARG A 233 -22.68 -11.91 -12.19
C ARG A 233 -22.97 -10.96 -11.04
N PHE A 234 -23.47 -9.76 -11.35
CA PHE A 234 -23.93 -8.85 -10.32
C PHE A 234 -25.26 -9.35 -9.74
N VAL A 235 -25.38 -9.24 -8.42
CA VAL A 235 -26.59 -9.49 -7.66
C VAL A 235 -26.73 -8.43 -6.57
N PRO A 236 -27.86 -7.72 -6.49
CA PRO A 236 -28.06 -6.68 -5.48
C PRO A 236 -28.08 -7.25 -4.06
N ILE A 237 -27.57 -6.50 -3.08
CA ILE A 237 -27.75 -6.77 -1.66
C ILE A 237 -29.14 -6.28 -1.27
N LYS A 238 -29.99 -7.22 -0.87
CA LYS A 238 -31.34 -6.94 -0.37
C LYS A 238 -31.31 -6.37 1.04
N SER A 239 -30.53 -6.98 1.93
CA SER A 239 -30.37 -6.49 3.29
C SER A 239 -29.09 -6.97 3.96
N ILE A 240 -28.62 -6.18 4.93
CA ILE A 240 -27.51 -6.53 5.83
C ILE A 240 -28.03 -6.46 7.27
N SER A 241 -28.04 -7.58 7.98
CA SER A 241 -28.38 -7.63 9.40
C SER A 241 -27.14 -7.93 10.23
N ILE A 242 -26.90 -7.14 11.27
CA ILE A 242 -25.81 -7.35 12.21
C ILE A 242 -26.40 -7.55 13.59
N ASN A 243 -26.17 -8.74 14.14
CA ASN A 243 -26.51 -9.08 15.49
C ASN A 243 -25.24 -9.12 16.35
N ARG A 244 -25.27 -8.45 17.50
CA ARG A 244 -24.28 -8.65 18.56
C ARG A 244 -24.94 -9.36 19.74
N ILE A 245 -24.50 -10.60 19.96
CA ILE A 245 -24.98 -11.46 21.04
C ILE A 245 -24.27 -11.08 22.34
N LYS A 246 -25.01 -10.58 23.33
CA LYS A 246 -24.46 -10.26 24.66
C LYS A 246 -24.26 -11.54 25.48
N GLN A 247 -23.39 -11.47 26.49
CA GLN A 247 -23.18 -12.56 27.44
C GLN A 247 -24.44 -12.92 28.27
N THR A 248 -25.41 -12.01 28.36
CA THR A 248 -26.70 -12.23 29.04
C THR A 248 -27.72 -12.96 28.16
N GLY A 249 -27.39 -13.27 26.90
CA GLY A 249 -28.33 -13.81 25.91
C GLY A 249 -29.19 -12.77 25.21
N GLU A 250 -29.09 -11.49 25.58
CA GLU A 250 -29.78 -10.41 24.88
C GLU A 250 -29.05 -10.00 23.60
N ASP A 251 -29.80 -9.74 22.54
CA ASP A 251 -29.26 -9.33 21.26
C ASP A 251 -29.35 -7.81 21.04
N THR A 252 -28.38 -7.26 20.30
CA THR A 252 -28.48 -5.91 19.73
C THR A 252 -28.40 -6.06 18.23
N ILE A 253 -29.48 -5.72 17.54
CA ILE A 253 -29.62 -5.93 16.10
C ILE A 253 -29.70 -4.57 15.40
N ILE A 254 -28.99 -4.45 14.28
CA ILE A 254 -29.25 -3.45 13.26
C ILE A 254 -29.54 -4.17 11.95
N SER A 255 -30.49 -3.66 11.18
CA SER A 255 -30.78 -4.12 9.82
C SER A 255 -30.72 -2.94 8.87
N LEU A 256 -30.03 -3.13 7.74
CA LEU A 256 -29.95 -2.18 6.64
C LEU A 256 -30.69 -2.76 5.43
N PRO A 257 -31.38 -1.94 4.63
CA PRO A 257 -31.51 -0.48 4.79
C PRO A 257 -32.40 -0.09 5.99
N THR A 258 -32.21 1.14 6.47
CA THR A 258 -33.12 1.79 7.44
C THR A 258 -33.80 2.99 6.76
N THR A 259 -34.73 3.65 7.46
CA THR A 259 -35.36 4.89 6.97
C THR A 259 -34.37 6.02 6.67
N LYS A 260 -33.15 5.99 7.23
CA LYS A 260 -32.13 7.03 7.06
C LYS A 260 -30.89 6.57 6.27
N ILE A 261 -30.72 5.27 6.06
CA ILE A 261 -29.48 4.70 5.52
C ILE A 261 -29.85 3.61 4.50
N ALA A 262 -29.56 3.88 3.23
CA ALA A 262 -29.68 2.91 2.15
C ALA A 262 -28.44 1.99 2.09
N VAL A 263 -28.58 0.85 1.40
CA VAL A 263 -27.45 0.00 1.00
C VAL A 263 -27.16 0.29 -0.46
N GLU A 264 -26.10 1.06 -0.72
CA GLU A 264 -25.66 1.37 -2.07
C GLU A 264 -24.43 0.54 -2.43
N GLN A 265 -24.43 -0.01 -3.65
CA GLN A 265 -23.32 -0.81 -4.16
C GLN A 265 -22.62 -0.12 -5.31
N ILE A 266 -21.29 -0.10 -5.26
CA ILE A 266 -20.47 0.40 -6.36
C ILE A 266 -20.47 -0.59 -7.53
N LEU A 267 -20.44 -1.90 -7.22
CA LEU A 267 -20.68 -2.94 -8.22
C LEU A 267 -22.14 -2.85 -8.70
N ASN A 268 -22.36 -3.04 -9.99
CA ASN A 268 -23.67 -2.90 -10.62
C ASN A 268 -23.84 -3.89 -11.77
N GLU A 269 -25.01 -3.87 -12.41
CA GLU A 269 -25.42 -4.77 -13.49
C GLU A 269 -24.50 -4.80 -14.72
N LYS A 270 -23.60 -3.82 -14.88
CA LYS A 270 -22.57 -3.85 -15.93
C LYS A 270 -21.48 -4.88 -15.66
N PHE A 271 -21.44 -5.48 -14.47
CA PHE A 271 -20.41 -6.47 -14.14
C PHE A 271 -20.59 -7.71 -15.02
N ILE A 272 -19.61 -7.90 -15.91
CA ILE A 272 -19.49 -9.10 -16.75
C ILE A 272 -18.52 -10.07 -16.07
N SER A 273 -18.87 -11.35 -16.17
CA SER A 273 -18.15 -12.50 -15.60
C SER A 273 -16.61 -12.39 -15.59
N ILE A 274 -16.00 -12.97 -14.56
CA ILE A 274 -14.57 -13.19 -14.42
C ILE A 274 -14.29 -14.69 -14.46
N ASP A 275 -13.42 -15.10 -15.38
CA ASP A 275 -13.04 -16.51 -15.56
C ASP A 275 -11.94 -16.93 -14.57
N ILE A 276 -12.27 -16.90 -13.27
CA ILE A 276 -11.42 -17.34 -12.16
C ILE A 276 -12.19 -18.38 -11.34
N SER A 277 -11.62 -19.58 -11.21
CA SER A 277 -12.17 -20.60 -10.32
C SER A 277 -12.02 -20.19 -8.85
N THR A 278 -13.07 -20.38 -8.05
CA THR A 278 -13.06 -19.93 -6.65
C THR A 278 -12.07 -20.70 -5.77
N VAL A 279 -11.70 -21.93 -6.15
CA VAL A 279 -10.65 -22.70 -5.45
C VAL A 279 -9.30 -21.99 -5.49
N ASN A 280 -9.06 -21.17 -6.52
CA ASN A 280 -7.82 -20.42 -6.68
C ASN A 280 -7.80 -19.14 -5.84
N ILE A 281 -8.86 -18.75 -5.14
CA ILE A 281 -8.87 -17.50 -4.37
C ILE A 281 -9.05 -17.70 -2.86
N ASN A 282 -8.97 -18.93 -2.36
CA ASN A 282 -9.12 -19.20 -0.92
C ASN A 282 -8.06 -18.50 -0.05
N ASP A 283 -6.86 -18.24 -0.59
CA ASP A 283 -5.82 -17.44 0.07
C ASP A 283 -6.27 -16.00 0.39
N LEU A 284 -7.37 -15.52 -0.21
CA LEU A 284 -8.04 -14.26 0.16
C LEU A 284 -8.39 -14.21 1.66
N PHE A 285 -8.73 -15.35 2.27
CA PHE A 285 -9.18 -15.40 3.67
C PHE A 285 -8.04 -15.45 4.70
N LYS A 286 -6.77 -15.51 4.27
CA LYS A 286 -5.59 -15.40 5.14
C LYS A 286 -5.34 -13.96 5.60
N SER A 287 -4.34 -13.74 6.45
CA SER A 287 -3.99 -12.42 7.01
C SER A 287 -2.60 -11.88 6.62
N ASP A 288 -1.93 -12.58 5.69
CA ASP A 288 -0.59 -12.27 5.22
C ASP A 288 -0.55 -11.24 4.05
N ASP A 289 0.66 -10.90 3.61
CA ASP A 289 0.86 -9.98 2.48
C ASP A 289 0.32 -10.54 1.15
N LYS A 290 0.24 -11.87 1.00
CA LYS A 290 -0.29 -12.52 -0.21
C LYS A 290 -1.79 -12.33 -0.30
N SER A 291 -2.51 -12.58 0.79
CA SER A 291 -3.95 -12.30 0.93
C SER A 291 -4.24 -10.84 0.58
N LYS A 292 -3.43 -9.91 1.10
CA LYS A 292 -3.57 -8.49 0.78
C LYS A 292 -3.39 -8.25 -0.73
N ALA A 293 -2.35 -8.80 -1.35
CA ALA A 293 -2.11 -8.65 -2.79
C ALA A 293 -3.26 -9.22 -3.65
N ILE A 294 -3.79 -10.39 -3.30
CA ILE A 294 -4.94 -11.03 -3.95
C ILE A 294 -6.20 -10.16 -3.77
N GLN A 295 -6.45 -9.66 -2.56
CA GLN A 295 -7.59 -8.80 -2.28
C GLN A 295 -7.58 -7.53 -3.15
N TYR A 296 -6.42 -6.84 -3.23
CA TYR A 296 -6.29 -5.66 -4.09
C TYR A 296 -6.42 -6.02 -5.58
N ALA A 297 -5.82 -7.13 -6.02
CA ALA A 297 -5.91 -7.58 -7.41
C ALA A 297 -7.37 -7.80 -7.80
N LEU A 298 -8.09 -8.63 -7.04
CA LEU A 298 -9.49 -8.95 -7.30
C LEU A 298 -10.39 -7.71 -7.21
N THR A 299 -10.17 -6.83 -6.24
CA THR A 299 -10.96 -5.58 -6.10
C THR A 299 -10.87 -4.72 -7.36
N TYR A 300 -9.65 -4.49 -7.85
CA TYR A 300 -9.45 -3.66 -9.04
C TYR A 300 -9.85 -4.37 -10.33
N LEU A 301 -9.69 -5.69 -10.41
CA LEU A 301 -10.19 -6.49 -11.52
C LEU A 301 -11.72 -6.42 -11.61
N LEU A 302 -12.44 -6.65 -10.50
CA LEU A 302 -13.90 -6.50 -10.41
C LEU A 302 -14.33 -5.08 -10.80
N LYS A 303 -13.61 -4.06 -10.32
CA LYS A 303 -13.91 -2.66 -10.67
C LYS A 303 -13.72 -2.39 -12.18
N SER A 304 -12.72 -3.00 -12.81
CA SER A 304 -12.48 -2.83 -14.25
C SER A 304 -13.64 -3.33 -15.12
N LYS A 305 -14.42 -4.32 -14.63
CA LYS A 305 -15.56 -4.91 -15.36
C LYS A 305 -16.78 -4.01 -15.44
N ILE A 306 -16.91 -3.03 -14.55
CA ILE A 306 -18.03 -2.07 -14.55
C ILE A 306 -17.63 -0.69 -15.09
N THR A 307 -16.39 -0.54 -15.54
CA THR A 307 -15.84 0.70 -16.05
C THR A 307 -16.02 0.76 -17.56
N ASN A 308 -16.70 1.80 -18.04
CA ASN A 308 -17.00 1.99 -19.46
C ASN A 308 -15.81 2.61 -20.23
N GLU A 309 -15.09 3.54 -19.62
CA GLU A 309 -13.99 4.24 -20.29
C GLU A 309 -12.74 3.38 -20.34
N GLN A 310 -12.13 3.23 -21.52
CA GLN A 310 -10.97 2.36 -21.73
C GLN A 310 -9.73 2.82 -20.94
N SER A 311 -9.57 4.13 -20.74
CA SER A 311 -8.53 4.74 -19.91
C SER A 311 -8.68 4.38 -18.43
N GLU A 312 -9.88 4.53 -17.89
CA GLU A 312 -10.18 4.15 -16.51
C GLU A 312 -10.07 2.63 -16.33
N ARG A 313 -10.58 1.84 -17.28
CA ARG A 313 -10.47 0.37 -17.25
C ARG A 313 -9.00 -0.03 -17.22
N PHE A 314 -8.17 0.60 -18.04
CA PHE A 314 -6.72 0.39 -18.05
C PHE A 314 -6.08 0.75 -16.71
N GLU A 315 -6.47 1.87 -16.09
CA GLU A 315 -5.98 2.26 -14.76
C GLU A 315 -6.33 1.20 -13.70
N LYS A 316 -7.55 0.64 -13.72
CA LYS A 316 -7.96 -0.41 -12.77
C LYS A 316 -7.23 -1.72 -13.04
N LEU A 317 -7.13 -2.16 -14.29
CA LEU A 317 -6.35 -3.35 -14.64
C LEU A 317 -4.88 -3.18 -14.26
N TRP A 318 -4.28 -2.01 -14.49
CA TRP A 318 -2.93 -1.73 -14.07
C TRP A 318 -2.78 -1.80 -12.55
N LYS A 319 -3.70 -1.23 -11.76
CA LYS A 319 -3.69 -1.35 -10.29
C LYS A 319 -3.82 -2.80 -9.81
N SER A 320 -4.63 -3.61 -10.51
CA SER A 320 -4.75 -5.05 -10.24
C SER A 320 -3.45 -5.78 -10.54
N PHE A 321 -2.82 -5.52 -11.68
CA PHE A 321 -1.54 -6.11 -12.06
C PHE A 321 -0.42 -5.69 -11.10
N ASN A 322 -0.45 -4.43 -10.68
CA ASN A 322 0.51 -3.81 -9.79
C ASN A 322 0.57 -4.47 -8.40
N SER A 323 -0.59 -4.79 -7.81
CA SER A 323 -0.60 -5.50 -6.52
C SER A 323 0.07 -6.87 -6.60
N ILE A 324 -0.01 -7.56 -7.75
CA ILE A 324 0.60 -8.87 -7.98
C ILE A 324 2.11 -8.74 -8.09
N TYR A 325 2.62 -7.92 -9.02
CA TYR A 325 4.07 -7.86 -9.23
C TYR A 325 4.83 -7.22 -8.06
N HIS A 326 4.22 -6.30 -7.30
CA HIS A 326 4.87 -5.76 -6.10
C HIS A 326 4.96 -6.79 -4.98
N TYR A 327 3.97 -7.67 -4.83
CA TYR A 327 4.07 -8.79 -3.90
C TYR A 327 5.25 -9.69 -4.26
N LEU A 328 5.35 -10.10 -5.53
CA LEU A 328 6.47 -10.94 -6.01
C LEU A 328 7.83 -10.25 -5.81
N GLY A 329 7.91 -8.93 -6.01
CA GLY A 329 9.13 -8.15 -5.90
C GLY A 329 9.63 -7.90 -4.47
N ASN A 330 8.77 -8.02 -3.45
CA ASN A 330 9.13 -7.86 -2.04
C ASN A 330 9.96 -6.60 -1.70
N GLY A 331 9.45 -5.41 -2.01
CA GLY A 331 10.17 -4.15 -1.73
C GLY A 331 11.27 -3.80 -2.74
N ALA A 332 11.47 -4.63 -3.78
CA ALA A 332 12.27 -4.26 -4.94
C ALA A 332 11.67 -3.04 -5.67
N ASN A 333 12.53 -2.33 -6.42
CA ASN A 333 12.07 -1.30 -7.33
C ASN A 333 11.25 -1.90 -8.49
N GLU A 334 10.46 -1.06 -9.14
CA GLU A 334 9.49 -1.49 -10.17
C GLU A 334 10.14 -2.21 -11.37
N ASN A 335 11.33 -1.78 -11.80
CA ASN A 335 12.05 -2.43 -12.89
C ASN A 335 12.44 -3.87 -12.53
N GLU A 336 12.87 -4.09 -11.29
CA GLU A 336 13.19 -5.43 -10.79
C GLU A 336 11.93 -6.28 -10.62
N CYS A 337 10.81 -5.71 -10.14
CA CYS A 337 9.52 -6.41 -10.12
C CYS A 337 9.11 -6.89 -11.53
N HIS A 338 9.23 -6.03 -12.53
CA HIS A 338 8.94 -6.37 -13.93
C HIS A 338 9.87 -7.47 -14.46
N ARG A 339 11.15 -7.47 -14.07
CA ARG A 339 12.09 -8.54 -14.43
C ARG A 339 11.67 -9.88 -13.83
N LEU A 340 11.27 -9.91 -12.56
CA LEU A 340 10.85 -11.12 -11.86
C LEU A 340 9.57 -11.70 -12.45
N ILE A 341 8.54 -10.86 -12.67
CA ILE A 341 7.28 -11.33 -13.26
C ILE A 341 7.46 -11.75 -14.72
N ARG A 342 8.32 -11.08 -15.50
CA ARG A 342 8.70 -11.55 -16.83
C ARG A 342 9.25 -12.97 -16.76
N ASN A 343 10.23 -13.20 -15.88
CA ASN A 343 10.84 -14.51 -15.73
C ASN A 343 9.78 -15.56 -15.37
N PHE A 344 8.92 -15.27 -14.40
CA PHE A 344 7.84 -16.16 -14.00
C PHE A 344 6.90 -16.52 -15.18
N ILE A 345 6.50 -15.54 -15.99
CA ILE A 345 5.64 -15.78 -17.16
C ILE A 345 6.33 -16.68 -18.19
N LEU A 346 7.59 -16.38 -18.51
CA LEU A 346 8.31 -17.08 -19.59
C LEU A 346 8.76 -18.50 -19.18
N THR A 347 9.06 -18.74 -17.91
CA THR A 347 9.50 -20.06 -17.44
C THR A 347 8.35 -21.02 -17.12
N ASN A 348 7.11 -20.53 -17.12
CA ASN A 348 5.92 -21.34 -16.80
C ASN A 348 4.83 -21.26 -17.88
N PRO A 349 5.11 -21.55 -19.16
CA PRO A 349 4.18 -21.29 -20.26
C PRO A 349 2.84 -22.02 -20.15
N THR A 350 2.81 -23.20 -19.51
CA THR A 350 1.61 -24.00 -19.29
C THR A 350 0.60 -23.33 -18.36
N LEU A 351 1.07 -22.44 -17.47
CA LEU A 351 0.23 -21.63 -16.57
C LEU A 351 -0.49 -20.48 -17.29
N PHE A 352 -0.03 -20.12 -18.50
CA PHE A 352 -0.49 -18.94 -19.25
C PHE A 352 -1.06 -19.32 -20.62
N SER A 353 -1.84 -20.41 -20.68
CA SER A 353 -2.36 -20.96 -21.93
C SER A 353 -3.24 -19.99 -22.75
N LYS A 354 -4.06 -19.16 -22.09
CA LYS A 354 -4.93 -18.16 -22.73
C LYS A 354 -4.10 -16.99 -23.23
N SER A 355 -3.17 -16.48 -22.42
CA SER A 355 -2.22 -15.45 -22.84
C SER A 355 -1.37 -15.91 -24.01
N HIS A 356 -0.87 -17.15 -23.97
CA HIS A 356 -0.12 -17.77 -25.05
C HIS A 356 -0.95 -17.85 -26.34
N ARG A 357 -2.21 -18.33 -26.26
CA ARG A 357 -3.11 -18.40 -27.41
C ARG A 357 -3.37 -17.01 -28.01
N LYS A 358 -3.64 -15.99 -27.19
CA LYS A 358 -3.81 -14.61 -27.65
C LYS A 358 -2.53 -14.09 -28.31
N ALA A 359 -1.38 -14.28 -27.68
CA ALA A 359 -0.10 -13.86 -28.23
C ALA A 359 0.21 -14.50 -29.59
N LYS A 360 -0.09 -15.79 -29.75
CA LYS A 360 0.09 -16.52 -31.02
C LYS A 360 -0.73 -15.93 -32.18
N ALA A 361 -1.88 -15.31 -31.89
CA ALA A 361 -2.72 -14.67 -32.90
C ALA A 361 -2.22 -13.28 -33.33
N ILE A 362 -1.35 -12.63 -32.54
CA ILE A 362 -0.88 -11.28 -32.81
C ILE A 362 0.14 -11.29 -33.96
N THR A 363 -0.19 -10.58 -35.03
CA THR A 363 0.67 -10.47 -36.21
C THR A 363 1.69 -9.34 -36.08
N ILE A 364 2.72 -9.36 -36.94
CA ILE A 364 3.69 -8.25 -37.07
C ILE A 364 2.98 -6.93 -37.36
N LYS A 365 1.99 -6.96 -38.26
CA LYS A 365 1.21 -5.79 -38.66
C LYS A 365 0.37 -5.26 -37.49
N GLU A 366 -0.34 -6.13 -36.81
CA GLU A 366 -1.18 -5.76 -35.66
C GLU A 366 -0.35 -5.11 -34.55
N LEU A 367 0.76 -5.72 -34.16
CA LEU A 367 1.63 -5.16 -33.12
C LEU A 367 2.16 -3.77 -33.53
N ARG A 368 2.56 -3.60 -34.81
CA ARG A 368 3.03 -2.33 -35.36
C ARG A 368 1.99 -1.22 -35.30
N GLU A 369 0.75 -1.54 -35.64
CA GLU A 369 -0.35 -0.58 -35.72
C GLU A 369 -0.90 -0.19 -34.34
N LYS A 370 -0.79 -1.10 -33.36
CA LYS A 370 -1.30 -0.89 -32.00
C LYS A 370 -0.26 -0.35 -31.02
N VAL A 371 1.04 -0.50 -31.31
CA VAL A 371 2.13 -0.03 -30.44
C VAL A 371 2.84 1.16 -31.05
N ARG A 372 2.97 2.23 -30.26
CA ARG A 372 3.74 3.43 -30.61
C ARG A 372 5.24 3.18 -30.45
N PHE A 373 5.82 2.30 -31.26
CA PHE A 373 7.22 1.87 -31.11
C PHE A 373 8.20 3.04 -31.03
N TYR A 374 8.12 3.99 -31.97
CA TYR A 374 8.97 5.17 -31.93
C TYR A 374 8.83 5.93 -30.61
N GLU A 375 7.61 6.31 -30.21
CA GLU A 375 7.39 7.09 -28.98
C GLU A 375 7.79 6.32 -27.71
N LEU A 376 7.58 5.00 -27.68
CA LEU A 376 8.02 4.13 -26.59
C LEU A 376 9.54 4.12 -26.47
N LEU A 377 10.23 3.84 -27.59
CA LEU A 377 11.67 3.68 -27.60
C LEU A 377 12.38 5.02 -27.38
N SER A 378 11.91 6.10 -28.02
CA SER A 378 12.49 7.44 -27.84
C SER A 378 12.26 7.99 -26.44
N ASN A 379 11.17 7.60 -25.76
CA ASN A 379 10.94 7.98 -24.37
C ASN A 379 11.88 7.23 -23.41
N ASP A 380 12.05 5.92 -23.62
CA ASP A 380 12.80 5.08 -22.69
C ASP A 380 14.32 5.16 -22.91
N TYR A 381 14.74 5.52 -24.12
CA TYR A 381 16.13 5.61 -24.57
C TYR A 381 16.43 6.98 -25.20
N ASP A 382 15.93 8.04 -24.57
CA ASP A 382 16.02 9.46 -24.96
C ASP A 382 17.43 10.08 -25.02
N THR A 383 18.45 9.37 -24.53
CA THR A 383 19.79 9.90 -24.32
C THR A 383 20.83 8.87 -24.75
N LYS A 384 21.94 9.37 -25.32
CA LYS A 384 23.09 8.54 -25.71
C LYS A 384 23.55 7.61 -24.59
N GLU A 385 23.51 8.08 -23.35
CA GLU A 385 23.89 7.32 -22.14
C GLU A 385 23.05 6.04 -21.91
N LYS A 386 21.84 5.96 -22.47
CA LYS A 386 20.90 4.83 -22.33
C LYS A 386 21.02 3.82 -23.46
N ILE A 387 21.83 4.04 -24.49
CA ILE A 387 21.88 3.17 -25.66
C ILE A 387 22.30 1.72 -25.34
N VAL A 388 23.18 1.50 -24.36
CA VAL A 388 23.53 0.14 -23.90
C VAL A 388 22.31 -0.56 -23.28
N SER A 389 21.43 0.20 -22.63
CA SER A 389 20.16 -0.34 -22.10
C SER A 389 19.16 -0.63 -23.23
N PHE A 390 19.21 0.09 -24.35
CA PHE A 390 18.46 -0.23 -25.56
C PHE A 390 18.96 -1.54 -26.18
N ILE A 391 20.28 -1.72 -26.34
CA ILE A 391 20.89 -2.97 -26.79
C ILE A 391 20.46 -4.12 -25.87
N ALA A 392 20.58 -3.94 -24.56
CA ALA A 392 20.14 -4.93 -23.58
C ALA A 392 18.64 -5.24 -23.70
N PHE A 393 17.82 -4.27 -24.07
CA PHE A 393 16.40 -4.49 -24.32
C PHE A 393 16.13 -5.27 -25.60
N VAL A 394 16.85 -4.99 -26.69
CA VAL A 394 16.75 -5.73 -27.96
C VAL A 394 17.09 -7.21 -27.76
N PHE A 395 18.21 -7.49 -27.09
CA PHE A 395 18.70 -8.86 -26.87
C PHE A 395 17.87 -9.70 -25.87
N ARG A 396 16.82 -9.13 -25.27
CA ARG A 396 15.87 -9.86 -24.40
C ARG A 396 14.76 -10.58 -25.18
N TYR A 397 14.65 -10.34 -26.48
CA TYR A 397 13.56 -10.85 -27.31
C TYR A 397 14.10 -11.72 -28.43
N GLN A 398 13.50 -12.89 -28.56
CA GLN A 398 13.77 -13.86 -29.63
C GLN A 398 12.55 -14.03 -30.54
N ASN A 399 11.38 -13.59 -30.10
CA ASN A 399 10.15 -13.71 -30.86
C ASN A 399 10.17 -12.86 -32.13
N LYS A 400 9.92 -13.51 -33.28
CA LYS A 400 9.90 -12.90 -34.62
C LYS A 400 9.04 -11.62 -34.70
N VAL A 401 7.88 -11.61 -34.05
CA VAL A 401 6.92 -10.49 -34.13
C VAL A 401 7.49 -9.24 -33.45
N VAL A 402 8.06 -9.42 -32.25
CA VAL A 402 8.72 -8.34 -31.52
C VAL A 402 10.00 -7.91 -32.23
N CYS A 403 10.87 -8.85 -32.60
CA CYS A 403 12.14 -8.56 -33.27
C CYS A 403 11.94 -7.84 -34.61
N LYS A 404 10.93 -8.21 -35.41
CA LYS A 404 10.64 -7.48 -36.66
C LYS A 404 10.25 -6.03 -36.41
N ASN A 405 9.40 -5.78 -35.41
CA ASN A 405 9.02 -4.42 -35.07
C ASN A 405 10.19 -3.60 -34.50
N LEU A 406 11.10 -4.21 -33.73
CA LEU A 406 12.33 -3.56 -33.28
C LEU A 406 13.26 -3.25 -34.46
N LEU A 407 13.42 -4.19 -35.40
CA LEU A 407 14.23 -4.02 -36.60
C LEU A 407 13.73 -2.85 -37.45
N ASP A 408 12.41 -2.75 -37.62
CA ASP A 408 11.79 -1.67 -38.39
C ASP A 408 11.94 -0.29 -37.74
N ASN A 409 12.36 -0.23 -36.47
CA ASN A 409 12.60 1.00 -35.72
C ASN A 409 14.08 1.18 -35.31
N ILE A 410 15.00 0.32 -35.76
CA ILE A 410 16.41 0.39 -35.31
C ILE A 410 17.14 1.63 -35.85
N SER A 411 16.72 2.16 -37.02
CA SER A 411 17.34 3.31 -37.66
C SER A 411 17.31 4.58 -36.80
N TYR A 412 16.33 4.70 -35.90
CA TYR A 412 16.26 5.81 -34.94
C TYR A 412 17.44 5.86 -33.97
N PHE A 413 18.11 4.72 -33.76
CA PHE A 413 19.24 4.57 -32.86
C PHE A 413 20.57 4.36 -33.59
N GLU A 414 20.57 4.43 -34.92
CA GLU A 414 21.75 4.10 -35.73
C GLU A 414 22.95 4.96 -35.38
N THR A 415 22.76 6.28 -35.28
CA THR A 415 23.83 7.23 -34.91
C THR A 415 24.44 6.88 -33.55
N ASP A 416 23.60 6.66 -32.52
CA ASP A 416 24.06 6.35 -31.18
C ASP A 416 24.73 4.97 -31.09
N LEU A 417 24.25 3.99 -31.88
CA LEU A 417 24.84 2.65 -31.96
C LEU A 417 26.20 2.65 -32.65
N LYS A 418 26.38 3.50 -33.67
CA LYS A 418 27.68 3.70 -34.35
C LYS A 418 28.66 4.50 -33.50
N ASP A 419 28.15 5.34 -32.60
CA ASP A 419 28.95 6.19 -31.69
C ASP A 419 29.12 5.59 -30.29
N ILE A 420 28.87 4.29 -30.14
CA ILE A 420 28.83 3.55 -28.87
C ILE A 420 30.15 3.58 -28.10
N PHE A 421 31.29 3.49 -28.79
CA PHE A 421 32.61 3.44 -28.16
C PHE A 421 33.07 4.79 -27.59
N ASN A 422 32.40 5.88 -27.99
CA ASN A 422 32.65 7.23 -27.48
C ASN A 422 31.81 7.54 -26.22
N LEU A 423 31.17 6.53 -25.62
CA LEU A 423 30.42 6.70 -24.37
C LEU A 423 31.32 6.60 -23.15
N ASP A 424 31.07 7.47 -22.16
CA ASP A 424 31.73 7.35 -20.86
C ASP A 424 31.38 6.02 -20.20
N LYS A 425 32.41 5.35 -19.66
CA LYS A 425 32.29 4.07 -18.94
C LYS A 425 31.48 3.01 -19.70
N VAL A 426 31.59 2.96 -21.03
CA VAL A 426 30.86 2.01 -21.88
C VAL A 426 31.02 0.56 -21.43
N GLU A 427 32.24 0.14 -21.09
CA GLU A 427 32.52 -1.21 -20.58
C GLU A 427 31.72 -1.53 -19.31
N SER A 428 31.71 -0.59 -18.34
CA SER A 428 30.94 -0.75 -17.11
C SER A 428 29.44 -0.84 -17.39
N LYS A 429 28.92 -0.10 -18.38
CA LYS A 429 27.51 -0.18 -18.78
C LYS A 429 27.16 -1.55 -19.38
N PHE A 430 28.02 -2.12 -20.23
CA PHE A 430 27.82 -3.46 -20.78
C PHE A 430 27.91 -4.55 -19.71
N ASN A 431 28.87 -4.41 -18.78
CA ASN A 431 29.06 -5.36 -17.69
C ASN A 431 27.87 -5.43 -16.70
N LYS A 432 26.90 -4.50 -16.77
CA LYS A 432 25.62 -4.61 -16.02
C LYS A 432 24.70 -5.71 -16.54
N PHE A 433 24.94 -6.22 -17.75
CA PHE A 433 24.06 -7.17 -18.42
C PHE A 433 24.85 -8.39 -18.90
N ASP A 434 24.78 -9.49 -18.13
CA ASP A 434 25.56 -10.70 -18.42
C ASP A 434 25.37 -11.27 -19.83
N TYR A 435 24.18 -11.14 -20.40
CA TYR A 435 23.82 -11.67 -21.71
C TYR A 435 24.26 -10.79 -22.90
N ILE A 436 24.84 -9.61 -22.66
CA ILE A 436 25.40 -8.76 -23.73
C ILE A 436 26.82 -8.26 -23.44
N LYS A 437 27.43 -8.56 -22.29
CA LYS A 437 28.79 -8.08 -21.98
C LYS A 437 29.82 -8.51 -23.01
N ASP A 438 29.69 -9.72 -23.55
CA ASP A 438 30.60 -10.27 -24.57
C ASP A 438 30.48 -9.54 -25.92
N LEU A 439 29.34 -8.90 -26.18
CA LEU A 439 29.18 -8.06 -27.37
C LEU A 439 30.18 -6.90 -27.37
N TYR A 440 30.48 -6.33 -26.21
CA TYR A 440 31.50 -5.29 -26.08
C TYR A 440 32.91 -5.90 -26.09
N HIS A 441 33.18 -6.90 -25.24
CA HIS A 441 34.53 -7.45 -25.09
C HIS A 441 35.10 -8.03 -26.38
N ASN A 442 34.25 -8.68 -27.19
CA ASN A 442 34.66 -9.27 -28.45
C ASN A 442 34.87 -8.24 -29.57
N ASN A 443 34.40 -6.99 -29.41
CA ASN A 443 34.41 -6.00 -30.47
C ASN A 443 35.08 -4.67 -30.10
N LYS A 444 35.53 -4.47 -28.84
CA LYS A 444 36.16 -3.22 -28.36
C LYS A 444 37.44 -2.82 -29.09
N SER A 445 38.13 -3.79 -29.70
CA SER A 445 39.35 -3.57 -30.49
C SER A 445 39.09 -3.56 -32.00
N SER A 446 37.83 -3.61 -32.43
CA SER A 446 37.45 -3.57 -33.85
C SER A 446 37.82 -2.22 -34.48
N SER A 447 38.37 -2.26 -35.70
CA SER A 447 38.56 -1.05 -36.53
C SER A 447 37.26 -0.59 -37.22
N ASP A 448 36.25 -1.46 -37.29
CA ASP A 448 34.93 -1.14 -37.80
C ASP A 448 34.10 -0.44 -36.73
N LYS A 449 33.93 0.88 -36.88
CA LYS A 449 33.15 1.72 -35.95
C LYS A 449 31.66 1.34 -35.91
N ASP A 450 31.16 0.73 -36.99
CA ASP A 450 29.75 0.33 -37.10
C ASP A 450 29.51 -1.09 -36.57
N ILE A 451 30.53 -1.77 -36.04
CA ILE A 451 30.46 -3.20 -35.68
C ILE A 451 29.31 -3.51 -34.73
N ILE A 452 29.07 -2.68 -33.72
CA ILE A 452 27.98 -2.91 -32.76
C ILE A 452 26.61 -2.73 -33.42
N PHE A 453 26.44 -1.69 -34.24
CA PHE A 453 25.22 -1.49 -35.02
C PHE A 453 24.94 -2.71 -35.92
N LYS A 454 25.95 -3.18 -36.65
CA LYS A 454 25.85 -4.39 -37.49
C LYS A 454 25.44 -5.60 -36.66
N LYS A 455 26.08 -5.87 -35.52
CA LYS A 455 25.74 -7.00 -34.64
C LYS A 455 24.31 -6.94 -34.10
N VAL A 456 23.82 -5.77 -33.72
CA VAL A 456 22.42 -5.60 -33.24
C VAL A 456 21.44 -5.83 -34.39
N LYS A 457 21.72 -5.28 -35.57
CA LYS A 457 20.91 -5.45 -36.77
C LYS A 457 20.88 -6.92 -37.22
N ASP A 458 22.04 -7.56 -37.31
CA ASP A 458 22.22 -8.96 -37.67
C ASP A 458 21.46 -9.89 -36.71
N TYR A 459 21.52 -9.61 -35.40
CA TYR A 459 20.75 -10.33 -34.39
C TYR A 459 19.24 -10.27 -34.68
N LEU A 460 18.71 -9.07 -34.93
CA LEU A 460 17.30 -8.89 -35.22
C LEU A 460 16.90 -9.55 -36.56
N GLU A 461 17.72 -9.41 -37.60
CA GLU A 461 17.51 -10.06 -38.88
C GLU A 461 17.51 -11.59 -38.75
N ASP A 462 18.44 -12.16 -37.96
CA ASP A 462 18.48 -13.58 -37.64
C ASP A 462 17.17 -14.02 -36.98
N LYS A 463 16.69 -13.35 -35.93
CA LYS A 463 15.43 -13.72 -35.26
C LYS A 463 14.19 -13.59 -36.16
N VAL A 464 14.26 -12.74 -37.18
CA VAL A 464 13.19 -12.61 -38.19
C VAL A 464 13.26 -13.74 -39.22
N LYS A 465 14.46 -14.08 -39.71
CA LYS A 465 14.71 -15.10 -40.73
C LYS A 465 14.60 -16.53 -40.17
N ASN A 466 15.07 -16.72 -38.94
CA ASN A 466 15.16 -17.99 -38.20
C ASN A 466 14.36 -17.90 -36.88
N PRO A 467 13.01 -18.05 -36.93
CA PRO A 467 12.17 -17.86 -35.76
C PRO A 467 12.43 -18.91 -34.68
N VAL A 468 12.60 -18.47 -33.44
CA VAL A 468 12.76 -19.37 -32.30
C VAL A 468 11.37 -19.87 -31.84
N PRO A 469 11.17 -21.19 -31.70
CA PRO A 469 9.89 -21.75 -31.25
C PRO A 469 9.62 -21.42 -29.77
N ASN A 470 8.34 -21.47 -29.37
CA ASN A 470 7.88 -21.29 -27.98
C ASN A 470 8.25 -19.92 -27.37
N THR A 471 8.22 -18.86 -28.18
CA THR A 471 8.54 -17.48 -27.75
C THR A 471 7.31 -16.57 -27.70
N GLU A 472 6.10 -17.10 -27.91
CA GLU A 472 4.86 -16.34 -28.03
C GLU A 472 4.59 -15.49 -26.79
N LEU A 473 4.84 -16.00 -25.58
CA LEU A 473 4.66 -15.24 -24.33
C LEU A 473 5.60 -14.03 -24.20
N GLU A 474 6.66 -13.93 -25.01
CA GLU A 474 7.45 -12.70 -25.07
C GLU A 474 6.62 -11.52 -25.59
N ILE A 475 5.62 -11.76 -26.46
CA ILE A 475 4.68 -10.74 -26.94
C ILE A 475 3.82 -10.25 -25.76
N THR A 476 3.24 -11.17 -24.99
CA THR A 476 2.47 -10.81 -23.77
C THR A 476 3.34 -10.02 -22.80
N ALA A 477 4.56 -10.49 -22.53
CA ALA A 477 5.47 -9.81 -21.62
C ALA A 477 5.90 -8.43 -22.15
N PHE A 478 6.11 -8.27 -23.46
CA PHE A 478 6.37 -6.97 -24.07
C PHE A 478 5.19 -6.01 -23.85
N ILE A 479 3.97 -6.44 -24.18
CA ILE A 479 2.78 -5.60 -24.09
C ILE A 479 2.48 -5.23 -22.64
N CYS A 480 2.41 -6.22 -21.73
CA CYS A 480 1.98 -6.01 -20.35
C CYS A 480 3.05 -5.34 -19.47
N LEU A 481 4.34 -5.60 -19.70
CA LEU A 481 5.41 -5.10 -18.82
C LEU A 481 6.10 -3.85 -19.35
N LYS A 482 6.24 -3.74 -20.68
CA LYS A 482 6.92 -2.61 -21.30
C LYS A 482 5.91 -1.59 -21.80
N TYR A 483 4.95 -2.02 -22.62
CA TYR A 483 4.04 -1.07 -23.26
C TYR A 483 3.01 -0.49 -22.30
N CYS A 484 2.37 -1.32 -21.47
CA CYS A 484 1.45 -0.83 -20.44
C CYS A 484 2.16 0.13 -19.47
N TYR A 485 3.40 -0.17 -19.09
CA TYR A 485 4.17 0.71 -18.21
C TYR A 485 4.40 2.10 -18.84
N TYR A 486 4.77 2.13 -20.13
CA TYR A 486 4.86 3.36 -20.91
C TYR A 486 3.52 4.11 -20.95
N LEU A 487 2.41 3.43 -21.25
CA LEU A 487 1.09 4.03 -21.30
C LEU A 487 0.66 4.59 -19.94
N ARG A 488 0.89 3.86 -18.86
CA ARG A 488 0.63 4.31 -17.49
C ARG A 488 1.35 5.64 -17.21
N ASN A 489 2.63 5.73 -17.57
CA ASN A 489 3.43 6.94 -17.33
C ASN A 489 2.96 8.12 -18.18
N LYS A 490 2.42 7.87 -19.37
CA LYS A 490 1.85 8.91 -20.22
C LYS A 490 0.47 9.39 -19.75
N ILE A 491 -0.36 8.45 -19.30
CA ILE A 491 -1.78 8.67 -19.07
C ILE A 491 -2.07 9.22 -17.67
N PHE A 492 -1.68 8.52 -16.61
CA PHE A 492 -2.14 8.81 -15.24
C PHE A 492 -1.02 8.86 -14.18
N HIS A 493 0.23 9.12 -14.59
CA HIS A 493 1.28 9.46 -13.63
C HIS A 493 0.90 10.71 -12.83
N ALA A 494 1.35 10.84 -11.57
CA ALA A 494 0.87 11.89 -10.65
C ALA A 494 1.02 13.35 -11.19
N GLU A 495 1.95 13.58 -12.12
CA GLU A 495 2.23 14.88 -12.73
C GLU A 495 1.43 15.15 -14.02
N LYS A 496 0.57 14.20 -14.42
CA LYS A 496 -0.19 14.23 -15.67
C LYS A 496 -1.62 14.69 -15.36
N GLN A 497 -2.05 15.78 -16.00
CA GLN A 497 -3.47 16.18 -16.07
C GLN A 497 -4.36 15.03 -16.56
N ASP A 498 -5.62 14.99 -16.17
CA ASP A 498 -6.55 13.94 -16.58
C ASP A 498 -6.73 13.86 -18.11
N LEU A 499 -6.97 12.67 -18.66
CA LEU A 499 -7.17 12.48 -20.11
C LEU A 499 -8.42 13.19 -20.64
N THR A 500 -9.43 13.42 -19.79
CA THR A 500 -10.68 14.09 -20.15
C THR A 500 -10.46 15.42 -20.88
N PHE A 501 -9.37 16.12 -20.54
CA PHE A 501 -9.04 17.43 -21.10
C PHE A 501 -7.84 17.41 -22.06
N ARG A 502 -7.43 16.23 -22.55
CA ARG A 502 -6.29 16.09 -23.47
C ARG A 502 -6.69 15.68 -24.86
N PHE A 503 -5.95 16.17 -25.84
CA PHE A 503 -6.02 15.67 -27.20
C PHE A 503 -5.29 14.32 -27.31
N ALA A 504 -6.02 13.28 -27.69
CA ALA A 504 -5.43 11.98 -27.99
C ALA A 504 -4.86 11.99 -29.41
N LYS A 505 -3.53 11.78 -29.53
CA LYS A 505 -2.89 11.47 -30.81
C LYS A 505 -3.17 10.00 -31.14
N ASN A 506 -3.59 9.71 -32.38
CA ASN A 506 -3.95 8.37 -32.89
C ASN A 506 -5.24 7.78 -32.27
N ASN A 507 -5.53 6.53 -32.63
CA ASN A 507 -6.59 5.67 -32.12
C ASN A 507 -6.34 5.18 -30.67
N LEU A 508 -6.02 6.09 -29.73
CA LEU A 508 -5.67 5.76 -28.33
C LEU A 508 -6.73 4.88 -27.64
N ILE A 509 -8.01 5.10 -27.95
CA ILE A 509 -9.11 4.31 -27.39
C ILE A 509 -9.01 2.84 -27.85
N PHE A 510 -8.82 2.60 -29.15
CA PHE A 510 -8.68 1.24 -29.71
C PHE A 510 -7.36 0.55 -29.32
N GLU A 511 -6.36 1.34 -28.97
CA GLU A 511 -5.09 0.88 -28.41
C GLU A 511 -5.28 0.42 -26.96
N LEU A 512 -5.97 1.23 -26.14
CA LEU A 512 -6.28 0.89 -24.75
C LEU A 512 -7.22 -0.31 -24.66
N GLU A 513 -8.24 -0.41 -25.53
CA GLU A 513 -9.10 -1.58 -25.62
C GLU A 513 -8.30 -2.86 -25.88
N TRP A 514 -7.39 -2.81 -26.87
CA TRP A 514 -6.53 -3.94 -27.21
C TRP A 514 -5.59 -4.33 -26.07
N VAL A 515 -4.95 -3.34 -25.42
CA VAL A 515 -4.08 -3.58 -24.26
C VAL A 515 -4.86 -4.13 -23.07
N ASN A 516 -6.06 -3.60 -22.79
CA ASN A 516 -6.92 -4.04 -21.69
C ASN A 516 -7.26 -5.52 -21.81
N GLU A 517 -7.60 -5.99 -23.02
CA GLU A 517 -7.92 -7.41 -23.26
C GLU A 517 -6.74 -8.35 -22.98
N ILE A 518 -5.52 -7.94 -23.33
CA ILE A 518 -4.31 -8.74 -23.12
C ILE A 518 -3.91 -8.71 -21.64
N LEU A 519 -3.95 -7.53 -21.01
CA LEU A 519 -3.61 -7.33 -19.62
C LEU A 519 -4.58 -8.06 -18.68
N GLU A 520 -5.89 -7.97 -18.95
CA GLU A 520 -6.91 -8.69 -18.18
C GLU A 520 -6.70 -10.20 -18.26
N THR A 521 -6.44 -10.74 -19.45
CA THR A 521 -6.17 -12.17 -19.64
C THR A 521 -4.99 -12.61 -18.78
N LEU A 522 -3.90 -11.84 -18.80
CA LEU A 522 -2.72 -12.13 -17.99
C LEU A 522 -3.02 -12.05 -16.48
N ILE A 523 -3.76 -11.03 -16.02
CA ILE A 523 -4.13 -10.88 -14.61
C ILE A 523 -4.95 -12.08 -14.12
N VAL A 524 -5.95 -12.48 -14.90
CA VAL A 524 -6.81 -13.63 -14.58
C VAL A 524 -6.00 -14.91 -14.42
N GLU A 525 -5.06 -15.17 -15.33
CA GLU A 525 -4.17 -16.33 -15.23
C GLU A 525 -3.21 -16.21 -14.03
N LEU A 526 -2.60 -15.03 -13.81
CA LEU A 526 -1.74 -14.80 -12.65
C LEU A 526 -2.44 -15.06 -11.31
N ILE A 527 -3.69 -14.61 -11.16
CA ILE A 527 -4.49 -14.86 -9.96
C ILE A 527 -4.85 -16.35 -9.87
N SER A 528 -5.26 -16.95 -10.98
CA SER A 528 -5.59 -18.38 -11.04
C SER A 528 -4.41 -19.29 -10.66
N THR A 529 -3.18 -18.82 -10.84
CA THR A 529 -1.97 -19.57 -10.52
C THR A 529 -1.23 -19.03 -9.29
N ASN A 530 -1.92 -18.33 -8.39
CA ASN A 530 -1.28 -17.71 -7.22
C ASN A 530 -0.59 -18.70 -6.27
N VAL A 531 -0.94 -19.99 -6.30
CA VAL A 531 -0.22 -21.05 -5.59
C VAL A 531 1.25 -21.14 -6.01
N ASN A 532 1.58 -20.69 -7.23
CA ASN A 532 2.94 -20.66 -7.77
C ASN A 532 3.64 -19.30 -7.56
N TRP A 533 3.03 -18.37 -6.83
CA TRP A 533 3.67 -17.08 -6.55
C TRP A 533 4.83 -17.26 -5.57
N THR A 534 6.04 -17.05 -6.07
CA THR A 534 7.25 -17.03 -5.25
C THR A 534 7.64 -15.59 -4.98
N ARG A 535 7.64 -15.20 -3.70
CA ARG A 535 8.10 -13.90 -3.24
C ARG A 535 9.63 -13.86 -3.28
N LYS A 536 10.20 -12.75 -3.75
CA LYS A 536 11.65 -12.51 -3.66
C LYS A 536 12.08 -12.55 -2.19
N ASN A 537 13.08 -13.38 -1.89
CA ASN A 537 13.69 -13.47 -0.56
C ASN A 537 14.33 -12.15 -0.13
#